data_AF-A0A1G4EBT6-F1
#
_entry.id   AF-A0A1G4EBT6-F1
#
_cell.length_a   1.000
_cell.length_b   1.000
_cell.length_c   1.000
_cell.angle_alpha   90.00
_cell.angle_beta   90.00
_cell.angle_gamma   90.00
#
_symmetry.space_group_name_H-M   'P 1'
#
loop_
_entity.id
_entity.type
_entity.pdbx_description
1 polymer ?
#
loop_
_entity_poly.entity_id
_entity_poly.type
_entity_poly.pdbx_seq_one_letter_code
_entity_poly.pdbx_strand_id
1 'polypeptide(L)'
;MDDSIYNDVGYFKEYKSIFDSITGGEMLSAEDICRDNISAPEQYSDYVVKYVCPAVINYLNTLALDANDSYKVKGCNYLYYAVYDMVQAQHIPNEITYKLYKDILETYNLKKEYKCHVYIENYNSDVFKTLKNLHSLYDYFYKYEKKAHCNNKTCDCAEECAKIYNEYIVKCNNHNSSSLCTELYKFAKEFNNHLSQDNVCNGKITKLEIFNPYNLRIIILIPIILIFVISFSVFILYKFSPFRSKLQSPRRKKTKMYNNFDQKLYNMQNTSKYVEGKSINKSYNLSYYSEAYT
;
A
#
# COMPACT_ATOMS: atom_id res chain seq x y z
N MET A 1 -1.46 -10.17 -7.63
CA MET A 1 0.00 -10.13 -7.43
C MET A 1 0.26 -10.14 -5.95
N ASP A 2 0.47 -11.35 -5.41
CA ASP A 2 0.90 -11.53 -4.04
C ASP A 2 2.40 -11.21 -3.96
N ASP A 3 2.73 -9.98 -3.56
CA ASP A 3 4.13 -9.57 -3.41
C ASP A 3 4.77 -10.13 -2.13
N SER A 4 4.06 -10.92 -1.31
CA SER A 4 4.49 -11.34 0.05
C SER A 4 5.89 -11.94 0.13
N ILE A 5 6.41 -12.52 -0.95
CA ILE A 5 7.76 -13.08 -1.04
C ILE A 5 8.87 -12.13 -0.57
N TYR A 6 8.71 -10.81 -0.75
CA TYR A 6 9.73 -9.86 -0.31
C TYR A 6 9.87 -9.75 1.21
N ASN A 7 8.82 -10.08 1.98
CA ASN A 7 8.81 -9.96 3.44
C ASN A 7 9.77 -10.93 4.15
N ASP A 8 10.20 -11.97 3.44
CA ASP A 8 11.00 -13.06 4.01
C ASP A 8 12.48 -12.97 3.61
N VAL A 9 12.86 -11.98 2.78
CA VAL A 9 14.22 -11.88 2.24
C VAL A 9 15.27 -11.69 3.34
N GLY A 10 14.94 -11.00 4.43
CA GLY A 10 15.82 -10.92 5.60
C GLY A 10 16.18 -12.28 6.22
N TYR A 11 15.37 -13.33 6.01
CA TYR A 11 15.65 -14.69 6.47
C TYR A 11 16.38 -15.56 5.45
N PHE A 12 16.55 -15.10 4.19
CA PHE A 12 17.11 -15.92 3.11
C PHE A 12 18.50 -16.46 3.42
N LYS A 13 19.29 -15.74 4.21
CA LYS A 13 20.63 -16.18 4.59
C LYS A 13 20.63 -17.51 5.35
N GLU A 14 19.66 -17.73 6.23
CA GLU A 14 19.52 -18.97 6.98
C GLU A 14 19.25 -20.15 6.04
N TYR A 15 18.26 -19.99 5.15
CA TYR A 15 17.89 -21.01 4.17
C TYR A 15 18.96 -21.24 3.10
N LYS A 16 19.70 -20.20 2.72
CA LYS A 16 20.85 -20.29 1.81
C LYS A 16 21.93 -21.19 2.37
N SER A 17 22.27 -21.05 3.65
CA SER A 17 23.25 -21.94 4.29
C SER A 17 22.84 -23.41 4.21
N ILE A 18 21.54 -23.71 4.33
CA ILE A 18 21.01 -25.07 4.21
C ILE A 18 21.12 -25.55 2.78
N PHE A 19 20.65 -24.73 1.83
CA PHE A 19 20.67 -25.06 0.40
C PHE A 19 22.09 -25.30 -0.13
N ASP A 20 23.04 -24.44 0.23
CA ASP A 20 24.45 -24.55 -0.17
C ASP A 20 25.11 -25.81 0.41
N SER A 21 24.74 -26.21 1.65
CA SER A 21 25.27 -27.44 2.25
C SER A 21 24.81 -28.71 1.52
N ILE A 22 23.61 -28.67 0.93
CA ILE A 22 23.00 -29.79 0.22
C ILE A 22 23.61 -29.92 -1.18
N THR A 23 23.86 -28.80 -1.86
CA THR A 23 24.47 -28.76 -3.20
C THR A 23 25.90 -29.30 -3.28
N GLY A 24 26.61 -29.38 -2.15
CA GLY A 24 27.97 -29.93 -2.06
C GLY A 24 28.07 -31.45 -1.79
N GLY A 25 26.96 -32.17 -1.59
CA GLY A 25 26.93 -33.61 -1.25
C GLY A 25 26.50 -34.54 -2.40
N GLU A 26 26.70 -35.86 -2.25
CA GLU A 26 26.17 -36.86 -3.20
C GLU A 26 24.63 -36.91 -3.17
N MET A 27 23.98 -36.59 -4.28
CA MET A 27 22.52 -36.44 -4.40
C MET A 27 21.78 -37.66 -4.97
N LEU A 28 22.38 -38.85 -4.89
CA LEU A 28 22.00 -40.03 -5.68
C LEU A 28 20.53 -40.47 -5.54
N SER A 29 19.89 -40.28 -4.38
CA SER A 29 18.50 -40.73 -4.14
C SER A 29 17.43 -39.84 -4.81
N ALA A 30 17.76 -38.59 -5.11
CA ALA A 30 16.82 -37.66 -5.76
C ALA A 30 16.94 -37.70 -7.29
N GLU A 31 18.07 -38.17 -7.83
CA GLU A 31 18.33 -38.18 -9.27
C GLU A 31 17.34 -39.06 -10.04
N ASP A 32 17.00 -40.25 -9.53
CA ASP A 32 16.04 -41.15 -10.19
C ASP A 32 14.63 -40.53 -10.22
N ILE A 33 14.20 -39.89 -9.12
CA ILE A 33 12.93 -39.15 -9.07
C ILE A 33 12.92 -38.05 -10.13
N CYS A 34 14.03 -37.32 -10.26
CA CYS A 34 14.17 -36.23 -11.22
C CYS A 34 14.16 -36.73 -12.66
N ARG A 35 14.86 -37.83 -12.95
CA ARG A 35 14.93 -38.43 -14.29
C ARG A 35 13.56 -38.91 -14.78
N ASP A 36 12.78 -39.51 -13.88
CA ASP A 36 11.49 -40.12 -14.24
C ASP A 36 10.34 -39.11 -14.35
N ASN A 37 10.43 -37.97 -13.64
CA ASN A 37 9.28 -37.08 -13.47
C ASN A 37 9.51 -35.66 -14.00
N ILE A 38 10.76 -35.24 -14.27
CA ILE A 38 11.08 -33.87 -14.67
C ILE A 38 11.57 -33.81 -16.11
N SER A 39 10.97 -32.91 -16.88
CA SER A 39 11.33 -32.69 -18.28
C SER A 39 11.80 -31.25 -18.50
N ALA A 40 12.92 -31.10 -19.20
CA ALA A 40 13.45 -29.83 -19.67
C ALA A 40 13.90 -29.97 -21.14
N PRO A 41 14.02 -28.87 -21.90
CA PRO A 41 14.60 -28.91 -23.24
C PRO A 41 15.95 -29.64 -23.23
N GLU A 42 16.25 -30.39 -24.29
CA GLU A 42 17.42 -31.28 -24.38
C GLU A 42 18.72 -30.59 -23.96
N GLN A 43 18.94 -29.35 -24.42
CA GLN A 43 20.11 -28.54 -24.08
C GLN A 43 20.31 -28.25 -22.58
N TYR A 44 19.25 -28.34 -21.77
CA TYR A 44 19.29 -28.09 -20.32
C TYR A 44 19.01 -29.33 -19.49
N SER A 45 18.56 -30.42 -20.12
CA SER A 45 18.05 -31.61 -19.44
C SER A 45 19.07 -32.22 -18.49
N ASP A 46 20.33 -32.36 -18.92
CA ASP A 46 21.39 -32.93 -18.09
C ASP A 46 21.64 -32.11 -16.83
N TYR A 47 21.73 -30.78 -16.97
CA TYR A 47 21.94 -29.88 -15.84
C TYR A 47 20.76 -29.89 -14.85
N VAL A 48 19.54 -29.90 -15.39
CA VAL A 48 18.32 -29.90 -14.60
C VAL A 48 18.17 -31.20 -13.79
N VAL A 49 18.36 -32.35 -14.44
CA VAL A 49 18.17 -33.66 -13.82
C VAL A 49 19.27 -33.97 -12.81
N LYS A 50 20.51 -33.59 -13.07
CA LYS A 50 21.65 -33.92 -12.19
C LYS A 50 21.85 -32.94 -11.05
N TYR A 51 21.50 -31.66 -11.22
CA TYR A 51 21.84 -30.62 -10.24
C TYR A 51 20.61 -29.90 -9.70
N VAL A 52 19.77 -29.34 -10.56
CA VAL A 52 18.69 -28.44 -10.11
C VAL A 52 17.61 -29.21 -9.34
N CYS A 53 17.04 -30.25 -9.96
CA CYS A 53 15.97 -31.01 -9.33
C CYS A 53 16.44 -31.73 -8.05
N PRO A 54 17.59 -32.42 -8.04
CA PRO A 54 18.08 -33.07 -6.82
C PRO A 54 18.33 -32.09 -5.67
N ALA A 55 18.88 -30.90 -5.95
CA ALA A 55 19.06 -29.85 -4.95
C ALA A 55 17.73 -29.41 -4.33
N VAL A 56 16.71 -29.19 -5.18
CA VAL A 56 15.36 -28.80 -4.74
C VAL A 56 14.72 -29.87 -3.88
N ILE A 57 14.73 -31.13 -4.34
CA ILE A 57 14.11 -32.25 -3.61
C ILE A 57 14.77 -32.45 -2.25
N ASN A 58 16.10 -32.42 -2.19
CA ASN A 58 16.82 -32.58 -0.93
C ASN A 58 16.59 -31.42 0.02
N TYR A 59 16.60 -30.18 -0.49
CA TYR A 59 16.25 -29.01 0.31
C TYR A 59 14.85 -29.10 0.91
N LEU A 60 13.85 -29.49 0.11
CA LEU A 60 12.48 -29.66 0.58
C LEU A 60 12.34 -30.78 1.61
N ASN A 61 13.07 -31.89 1.42
CA ASN A 61 13.13 -32.97 2.40
C ASN A 61 13.69 -32.49 3.74
N THR A 62 14.79 -31.72 3.72
CA THR A 62 15.38 -31.13 4.93
C THR A 62 14.42 -30.15 5.59
N LEU A 63 13.80 -29.26 4.81
CA LEU A 63 12.84 -28.28 5.30
C LEU A 63 11.63 -28.94 5.97
N ALA A 64 11.16 -30.06 5.43
CA ALA A 64 10.03 -30.82 5.97
C ALA A 64 10.29 -31.49 7.33
N LEU A 65 11.56 -31.60 7.77
CA LEU A 65 11.90 -32.13 9.09
C LEU A 65 11.59 -31.16 10.23
N ASP A 66 11.48 -29.87 9.94
CA ASP A 66 11.16 -28.87 10.94
C ASP A 66 9.67 -28.92 11.30
N ALA A 67 9.34 -28.80 12.60
CA ALA A 67 7.96 -28.83 13.06
C ALA A 67 7.23 -27.49 12.83
N ASN A 68 7.95 -26.37 12.71
CA ASN A 68 7.40 -25.04 12.63
C ASN A 68 6.92 -24.69 11.21
N ASP A 69 5.61 -24.51 11.05
CA ASP A 69 5.02 -24.16 9.75
C ASP A 69 5.48 -22.79 9.23
N SER A 70 5.71 -21.81 10.11
CA SER A 70 6.23 -20.50 9.69
C SER A 70 7.65 -20.61 9.13
N TYR A 71 8.47 -21.49 9.70
CA TYR A 71 9.82 -21.78 9.19
C TYR A 71 9.73 -22.42 7.79
N LYS A 72 8.88 -23.44 7.65
CA LYS A 72 8.67 -24.11 6.37
C LYS A 72 8.16 -23.17 5.28
N VAL A 73 7.22 -22.28 5.58
CA VAL A 73 6.73 -21.26 4.62
C VAL A 73 7.84 -20.32 4.15
N LYS A 74 8.67 -19.82 5.06
CA LYS A 74 9.79 -18.93 4.72
C LYS A 74 10.85 -19.65 3.87
N GLY A 75 11.15 -20.91 4.20
CA GLY A 75 12.07 -21.73 3.42
C GLY A 75 11.55 -22.04 2.02
N CYS A 76 10.24 -22.22 1.87
CA CYS A 76 9.58 -22.33 0.57
C CYS A 76 9.73 -21.04 -0.27
N ASN A 77 9.56 -19.88 0.35
CA ASN A 77 9.74 -18.58 -0.33
C ASN A 77 11.19 -18.37 -0.79
N TYR A 78 12.17 -18.80 0.01
CA TYR A 78 13.58 -18.79 -0.39
C TYR A 78 13.88 -19.69 -1.59
N LEU A 79 13.28 -20.88 -1.65
CA LEU A 79 13.58 -21.90 -2.65
C LEU A 79 13.43 -21.40 -4.09
N TYR A 80 12.40 -20.60 -4.37
CA TYR A 80 12.22 -20.01 -5.70
C TYR A 80 13.42 -19.15 -6.11
N TYR A 81 13.88 -18.27 -5.22
CA TYR A 81 15.05 -17.43 -5.46
C TYR A 81 16.29 -18.30 -5.74
N ALA A 82 16.51 -19.35 -4.95
CA ALA A 82 17.63 -20.26 -5.10
C ALA A 82 17.62 -20.99 -6.45
N VAL A 83 16.47 -21.55 -6.85
CA VAL A 83 16.32 -22.23 -8.14
C VAL A 83 16.58 -21.28 -9.29
N TYR A 84 16.00 -20.07 -9.23
CA TYR A 84 16.20 -19.08 -10.27
C TYR A 84 17.69 -18.69 -10.38
N ASP A 85 18.39 -18.46 -9.27
CA ASP A 85 19.82 -18.13 -9.31
C ASP A 85 20.67 -19.25 -9.93
N MET A 86 20.37 -20.52 -9.62
CA MET A 86 21.03 -21.69 -10.22
C MET A 86 20.83 -21.75 -11.75
N VAL A 87 19.59 -21.67 -12.21
CA VAL A 87 19.28 -21.88 -13.64
C VAL A 87 19.70 -20.69 -14.50
N GLN A 88 19.70 -19.47 -13.95
CA GLN A 88 20.23 -18.30 -14.67
C GLN A 88 21.73 -18.36 -14.87
N ALA A 89 22.48 -19.02 -13.97
CA ALA A 89 23.91 -19.25 -14.17
C ALA A 89 24.20 -20.07 -15.44
N GLN A 90 23.21 -20.82 -15.94
CA GLN A 90 23.25 -21.57 -17.19
C GLN A 90 22.47 -20.89 -18.34
N HIS A 91 22.09 -19.62 -18.18
CA HIS A 91 21.32 -18.85 -19.15
C HIS A 91 19.99 -19.50 -19.58
N ILE A 92 19.38 -20.31 -18.70
CA ILE A 92 18.08 -20.93 -18.96
C ILE A 92 17.01 -19.83 -19.01
N PRO A 93 16.15 -19.78 -20.05
CA PRO A 93 15.09 -18.78 -20.14
C PRO A 93 14.09 -18.83 -18.98
N ASN A 94 13.62 -17.66 -18.54
CA ASN A 94 12.68 -17.53 -17.40
C ASN A 94 11.41 -18.38 -17.54
N GLU A 95 10.87 -18.52 -18.75
CA GLU A 95 9.69 -19.34 -19.01
C GLU A 95 9.93 -20.83 -18.68
N ILE A 96 11.13 -21.32 -19.04
CA ILE A 96 11.56 -22.69 -18.75
C ILE A 96 11.81 -22.84 -17.24
N THR A 97 12.48 -21.87 -16.63
CA THR A 97 12.72 -21.80 -15.18
C THR A 97 11.43 -21.92 -14.38
N TYR A 98 10.41 -21.14 -14.75
CA TYR A 98 9.12 -21.15 -14.06
C TYR A 98 8.42 -22.50 -14.18
N LYS A 99 8.36 -23.06 -15.40
CA LYS A 99 7.77 -24.38 -15.62
C LYS A 99 8.50 -25.45 -14.82
N LEU A 100 9.83 -25.45 -14.86
CA LEU A 100 10.67 -26.40 -14.15
C LEU A 100 10.42 -26.36 -12.64
N TYR A 101 10.42 -25.17 -12.05
CA TYR A 101 10.17 -24.98 -10.63
C TYR A 101 8.82 -25.57 -10.21
N LYS A 102 7.77 -25.31 -11.01
CA LYS A 102 6.43 -25.83 -10.77
C LYS A 102 6.38 -27.36 -10.88
N ASP A 103 6.96 -27.93 -11.93
CA ASP A 103 6.96 -29.39 -12.16
C ASP A 103 7.67 -30.14 -11.02
N ILE A 104 8.80 -29.60 -10.51
CA ILE A 104 9.52 -30.17 -9.36
C ILE A 104 8.67 -30.10 -8.08
N LEU A 105 8.06 -28.94 -7.79
CA LEU A 105 7.21 -28.77 -6.62
C LEU A 105 5.98 -29.68 -6.64
N GLU A 106 5.32 -29.81 -7.80
CA GLU A 106 4.17 -30.70 -7.96
C GLU A 106 4.58 -32.15 -7.71
N THR A 107 5.68 -32.59 -8.33
CA THR A 107 6.25 -33.93 -8.14
C THR A 107 6.56 -34.22 -6.67
N TYR A 108 7.19 -33.26 -5.98
CA TYR A 108 7.49 -33.37 -4.55
C TYR A 108 6.21 -33.47 -3.71
N ASN A 109 5.28 -32.53 -3.92
CA ASN A 109 4.07 -32.39 -3.11
C ASN A 109 3.09 -33.56 -3.25
N LEU A 110 3.14 -34.34 -4.34
CA LEU A 110 2.31 -35.53 -4.53
C LEU A 110 2.55 -36.62 -3.47
N LYS A 111 3.78 -36.72 -2.96
CA LYS A 111 4.21 -37.80 -2.07
C LYS A 111 4.43 -37.34 -0.62
N LYS A 112 4.00 -36.13 -0.27
CA LYS A 112 4.39 -35.47 0.98
C LYS A 112 3.17 -34.95 1.75
N GLU A 113 3.26 -35.08 3.07
CA GLU A 113 2.25 -34.57 4.01
C GLU A 113 2.30 -33.04 4.07
N TYR A 114 3.49 -32.48 4.31
CA TYR A 114 3.73 -31.05 4.17
C TYR A 114 3.92 -30.69 2.69
N LYS A 115 3.14 -29.72 2.21
CA LYS A 115 3.21 -29.21 0.84
C LYS A 115 3.80 -27.81 0.85
N CYS A 116 4.89 -27.67 0.11
CA CYS A 116 5.48 -26.38 -0.16
C CYS A 116 4.61 -25.66 -1.19
N HIS A 117 3.90 -24.62 -0.75
CA HIS A 117 3.03 -23.82 -1.62
C HIS A 117 3.68 -22.45 -1.81
N VAL A 118 4.15 -22.18 -3.02
CA VAL A 118 4.61 -20.84 -3.39
C VAL A 118 3.59 -20.30 -4.38
N TYR A 119 2.85 -19.28 -3.94
CA TYR A 119 1.82 -18.65 -4.77
C TYR A 119 2.51 -17.77 -5.81
N ILE A 120 2.65 -18.33 -7.01
CA ILE A 120 3.32 -17.68 -8.11
C ILE A 120 2.27 -17.35 -9.19
N GLU A 121 1.64 -16.18 -9.09
CA GLU A 121 0.68 -15.72 -10.10
C GLU A 121 1.37 -15.12 -11.34
N ASN A 122 2.56 -14.52 -11.21
CA ASN A 122 3.23 -13.86 -12.33
C ASN A 122 4.71 -13.52 -12.01
N TYR A 123 5.68 -14.35 -12.40
CA TYR A 123 7.10 -13.96 -12.30
C TYR A 123 7.58 -13.50 -13.66
N ASN A 124 7.73 -12.20 -13.77
CA ASN A 124 8.56 -11.58 -14.78
C ASN A 124 9.99 -11.41 -14.20
N SER A 125 10.94 -11.09 -15.08
CA SER A 125 12.33 -10.80 -14.71
C SER A 125 12.48 -9.75 -13.61
N ASP A 126 11.49 -8.86 -13.46
CA ASP A 126 11.54 -7.74 -12.53
C ASP A 126 11.38 -8.19 -11.07
N VAL A 127 10.55 -9.21 -10.80
CA VAL A 127 10.40 -9.79 -9.47
C VAL A 127 11.72 -10.41 -9.02
N PHE A 128 12.33 -11.24 -9.87
CA PHE A 128 13.62 -11.83 -9.54
C PHE A 128 14.71 -10.78 -9.36
N LYS A 129 14.81 -9.82 -10.28
CA LYS A 129 15.79 -8.72 -10.16
C LYS A 129 15.63 -7.99 -8.82
N THR A 130 14.38 -7.82 -8.37
CA THR A 130 14.09 -7.21 -7.07
C THR A 130 14.50 -8.12 -5.91
N LEU A 131 14.18 -9.42 -5.94
CA LEU A 131 14.63 -10.39 -4.93
C LEU A 131 16.15 -10.46 -4.83
N LYS A 132 16.86 -10.54 -5.96
CA LYS A 132 18.32 -10.59 -6.01
C LYS A 132 18.96 -9.35 -5.41
N ASN A 133 18.39 -8.17 -5.67
CA ASN A 133 18.93 -6.93 -5.13
C ASN A 133 18.62 -6.78 -3.64
N LEU A 134 17.43 -7.20 -3.16
CA LEU A 134 17.16 -7.29 -1.72
C LEU A 134 18.09 -8.30 -1.04
N HIS A 135 18.32 -9.47 -1.64
CA HIS A 135 19.26 -10.45 -1.09
C HIS A 135 20.67 -9.87 -1.00
N SER A 136 21.13 -9.20 -2.06
CA SER A 136 22.43 -8.53 -2.10
C SER A 136 22.54 -7.45 -1.02
N LEU A 137 21.46 -6.69 -0.79
CA LEU A 137 21.37 -5.67 0.24
C LEU A 137 21.61 -6.27 1.64
N TYR A 138 20.96 -7.40 1.96
CA TYR A 138 21.18 -8.11 3.22
C TYR A 138 22.57 -8.75 3.32
N ASP A 139 23.11 -9.30 2.23
CA ASP A 139 24.47 -9.87 2.19
C ASP A 139 25.54 -8.79 2.46
N TYR A 140 25.43 -7.61 1.84
CA TYR A 140 26.32 -6.48 2.12
C TYR A 140 26.19 -5.99 3.56
N PHE A 141 24.96 -5.93 4.08
CA PHE A 141 24.74 -5.52 5.46
C PHE A 141 25.38 -6.51 6.43
N TYR A 142 25.21 -7.82 6.21
CA TYR A 142 25.87 -8.83 7.03
C TYR A 142 27.41 -8.70 7.01
N LYS A 143 28.00 -8.47 5.83
CA LYS A 143 29.45 -8.22 5.71
C LYS A 143 29.87 -6.98 6.49
N TYR A 144 29.08 -5.91 6.39
CA TYR A 144 29.30 -4.69 7.16
C TYR A 144 29.26 -4.94 8.68
N GLU A 145 28.25 -5.65 9.17
CA GLU A 145 28.13 -6.00 10.60
C GLU A 145 29.32 -6.83 11.10
N LYS A 146 29.86 -7.69 10.24
CA LYS A 146 31.06 -8.50 10.54
C LYS A 146 32.37 -7.77 10.33
N LYS A 147 32.34 -6.51 9.92
CA LYS A 147 33.52 -5.72 9.52
C LYS A 147 34.37 -6.44 8.48
N ALA A 148 33.72 -7.23 7.63
CA ALA A 148 34.35 -7.86 6.49
C ALA A 148 34.62 -6.81 5.41
N HIS A 149 35.60 -7.08 4.55
CA HIS A 149 35.88 -6.24 3.40
C HIS A 149 34.94 -6.59 2.25
N CYS A 150 34.29 -5.60 1.66
CA CYS A 150 33.61 -5.77 0.38
C CYS A 150 34.56 -5.42 -0.79
N ASN A 151 35.34 -4.37 -0.61
CA ASN A 151 36.38 -3.83 -1.47
C ASN A 151 37.60 -3.45 -0.59
N ASN A 152 38.46 -2.55 -1.07
CA ASN A 152 39.68 -2.12 -0.37
C ASN A 152 39.48 -0.88 0.53
N LYS A 153 38.23 -0.42 0.74
CA LYS A 153 37.96 0.84 1.44
C LYS A 153 37.19 0.60 2.73
N THR A 154 37.44 1.42 3.73
CA THR A 154 36.64 1.41 4.96
C THR A 154 35.20 1.82 4.63
N CYS A 155 34.21 1.09 5.16
CA CYS A 155 32.76 1.33 4.97
C CYS A 155 32.17 0.99 3.60
N ASP A 156 32.94 0.35 2.72
CA ASP A 156 32.49 -0.03 1.38
C ASP A 156 31.21 -0.88 1.36
N CYS A 157 31.06 -1.85 2.27
CA CYS A 157 29.84 -2.64 2.38
C CYS A 157 28.63 -1.76 2.72
N ALA A 158 28.81 -0.77 3.61
CA ALA A 158 27.76 0.16 3.97
C ALA A 158 27.41 1.12 2.82
N GLU A 159 28.39 1.52 2.00
CA GLU A 159 28.17 2.30 0.78
C GLU A 159 27.33 1.52 -0.25
N GLU A 160 27.66 0.25 -0.50
CA GLU A 160 26.88 -0.58 -1.42
C GLU A 160 25.46 -0.84 -0.90
N CYS A 161 25.29 -1.02 0.42
CA CYS A 161 23.95 -1.06 1.02
C CYS A 161 23.14 0.20 0.70
N ALA A 162 23.71 1.38 0.95
CA ALA A 162 23.02 2.64 0.73
C ALA A 162 22.68 2.86 -0.75
N LYS A 163 23.58 2.50 -1.65
CA LYS A 163 23.38 2.59 -3.10
C LYS A 163 22.21 1.72 -3.57
N ILE A 164 22.18 0.44 -3.20
CA ILE A 164 21.10 -0.47 -3.57
C ILE A 164 19.77 0.00 -2.95
N TYR A 165 19.79 0.40 -1.68
CA TYR A 165 18.60 0.92 -1.01
C TYR A 165 18.00 2.12 -1.74
N ASN A 166 18.82 3.12 -2.08
CA ASN A 166 18.38 4.35 -2.72
C ASN A 166 17.84 4.13 -4.14
N GLU A 167 18.34 3.13 -4.87
CA GLU A 167 17.77 2.75 -6.18
C GLU A 167 16.34 2.20 -6.04
N TYR A 168 16.08 1.43 -4.98
CA TYR A 168 14.82 0.70 -4.82
C TYR A 168 13.77 1.47 -4.04
N ILE A 169 14.15 2.31 -3.09
CA ILE A 169 13.20 3.10 -2.29
C ILE A 169 12.36 4.04 -3.16
N VAL A 170 12.88 4.47 -4.31
CA VAL A 170 12.14 5.29 -5.30
C VAL A 170 10.89 4.55 -5.81
N LYS A 171 10.91 3.21 -5.88
CA LYS A 171 9.75 2.40 -6.29
C LYS A 171 8.62 2.39 -5.26
N CYS A 172 8.91 2.81 -4.02
CA CYS A 172 7.89 2.95 -2.99
C CYS A 172 7.05 4.20 -3.17
N ASN A 173 7.57 5.23 -3.83
CA ASN A 173 6.81 6.41 -4.20
C ASN A 173 5.71 5.98 -5.19
N ASN A 174 4.45 5.97 -4.72
CA ASN A 174 3.18 5.59 -5.38
C ASN A 174 2.54 4.26 -4.92
N HIS A 175 3.27 3.35 -4.25
CA HIS A 175 2.73 2.06 -3.80
C HIS A 175 3.20 1.69 -2.37
N ASN A 176 2.71 2.46 -1.41
CA ASN A 176 3.18 2.49 -0.02
C ASN A 176 2.82 1.27 0.85
N SER A 177 2.23 0.22 0.29
CA SER A 177 1.85 -0.99 1.02
C SER A 177 2.31 -2.28 0.37
N SER A 178 3.26 -2.22 -0.58
CA SER A 178 3.89 -3.45 -1.04
C SER A 178 4.76 -4.04 0.06
N SER A 179 4.85 -5.36 0.09
CA SER A 179 5.81 -6.11 0.91
C SER A 179 7.26 -5.67 0.65
N LEU A 180 7.60 -5.28 -0.58
CA LEU A 180 8.91 -4.70 -0.92
C LEU A 180 9.21 -3.47 -0.06
N CYS A 181 8.28 -2.53 0.00
CA CYS A 181 8.46 -1.30 0.78
C CYS A 181 8.44 -1.57 2.28
N THR A 182 7.67 -2.56 2.71
CA THR A 182 7.67 -3.03 4.11
C THR A 182 9.03 -3.61 4.49
N GLU A 183 9.65 -4.40 3.61
CA GLU A 183 10.97 -4.98 3.85
C GLU A 183 12.07 -3.93 3.83
N LEU A 184 12.06 -3.02 2.84
CA LEU A 184 13.00 -1.88 2.78
C LEU A 184 12.89 -1.00 4.03
N TYR A 185 11.68 -0.78 4.57
CA TYR A 185 11.49 -0.06 5.82
C TYR A 185 12.18 -0.77 7.00
N LYS A 186 11.99 -2.09 7.15
CA LYS A 186 12.66 -2.87 8.21
C LYS A 186 14.18 -2.78 8.07
N PHE A 187 14.68 -3.01 6.86
CA PHE A 187 16.10 -2.93 6.55
C PHE A 187 16.70 -1.58 6.93
N ALA A 188 16.08 -0.47 6.49
CA ALA A 188 16.57 0.88 6.78
C ALA A 188 16.66 1.15 8.28
N LYS A 189 15.70 0.65 9.06
CA LYS A 189 15.71 0.79 10.51
C LYS A 189 16.88 0.03 11.15
N GLU A 190 17.10 -1.21 10.75
CA GLU A 190 18.21 -2.04 11.26
C GLU A 190 19.57 -1.47 10.87
N PHE A 191 19.74 -1.12 9.59
CA PHE A 191 20.96 -0.52 9.07
C PHE A 191 21.30 0.80 9.78
N ASN A 192 20.34 1.71 9.91
CA ASN A 192 20.56 3.01 10.54
C ASN A 192 20.88 2.89 12.04
N ASN A 193 20.30 1.89 12.72
CA ASN A 193 20.64 1.59 14.11
C ASN A 193 22.08 1.11 14.22
N HIS A 194 22.51 0.17 13.37
CA HIS A 194 23.89 -0.30 13.34
C HIS A 194 24.88 0.83 13.00
N LEU A 195 24.60 1.59 11.93
CA LEU A 195 25.42 2.72 11.50
C LEU A 195 25.59 3.77 12.60
N SER A 196 24.56 4.04 13.40
CA SER A 196 24.65 5.02 14.49
C SER A 196 25.58 4.58 15.62
N GLN A 197 25.80 3.28 15.76
CA GLN A 197 26.68 2.69 16.78
C GLN A 197 28.12 2.50 16.27
N ASP A 198 28.34 2.56 14.96
CA ASP A 198 29.64 2.39 14.33
C ASP A 198 30.45 3.70 14.32
N ASN A 199 31.51 3.78 15.11
CA ASN A 199 32.35 4.99 15.21
C ASN A 199 33.22 5.29 13.96
N VAL A 200 33.37 4.35 13.04
CA VAL A 200 34.22 4.49 11.85
C VAL A 200 33.42 4.97 10.64
N CYS A 201 32.22 4.43 10.47
CA CYS A 201 31.35 4.70 9.32
C CYS A 201 30.27 5.74 9.62
N ASN A 202 29.92 5.95 10.89
CA ASN A 202 29.05 7.06 11.28
C ASN A 202 29.68 8.40 10.87
N GLY A 203 28.86 9.27 10.27
CA GLY A 203 29.29 10.54 9.69
C GLY A 203 29.94 10.45 8.31
N LYS A 204 30.36 9.26 7.86
CA LYS A 204 30.80 9.03 6.47
C LYS A 204 29.68 8.52 5.57
N ILE A 205 28.86 7.62 6.12
CA ILE A 205 27.70 7.08 5.42
C ILE A 205 26.47 7.87 5.85
N THR A 206 25.67 8.29 4.88
CA THR A 206 24.39 8.94 5.13
C THR A 206 23.38 7.92 5.64
N LYS A 207 22.63 8.27 6.68
CA LYS A 207 21.51 7.45 7.14
C LYS A 207 20.50 7.28 6.01
N LEU A 208 19.99 6.06 5.86
CA LEU A 208 18.97 5.74 4.87
C LEU A 208 17.68 6.48 5.23
N GLU A 209 17.07 7.10 4.23
CA GLU A 209 15.77 7.75 4.40
C GLU A 209 14.73 6.69 4.74
N ILE A 210 14.02 6.86 5.86
CA ILE A 210 12.96 5.94 6.24
C ILE A 210 11.65 6.46 5.66
N PHE A 211 11.18 5.83 4.59
CA PHE A 211 9.81 6.03 4.11
C PHE A 211 8.83 5.47 5.15
N ASN A 212 7.91 6.29 5.69
CA ASN A 212 6.95 5.84 6.70
C ASN A 212 5.57 5.54 6.08
N PRO A 213 5.23 4.26 5.83
CA PRO A 213 3.92 3.89 5.27
C PRO A 213 2.75 4.19 6.24
N TYR A 214 3.03 4.28 7.55
CA TYR A 214 2.03 4.61 8.56
C TYR A 214 1.62 6.07 8.53
N ASN A 215 2.51 6.98 8.11
CA ASN A 215 2.20 8.41 8.08
C ASN A 215 1.02 8.70 7.14
N LEU A 216 0.94 8.08 5.96
CA LEU A 216 -0.20 8.29 5.07
C LEU A 216 -1.49 7.62 5.56
N ARG A 217 -1.43 6.40 6.13
CA ARG A 217 -2.63 5.78 6.72
C ARG A 217 -3.19 6.61 7.87
N ILE A 218 -2.32 7.15 8.72
CA ILE A 218 -2.70 8.06 9.79
C ILE A 218 -3.28 9.36 9.21
N ILE A 219 -2.63 9.95 8.20
CA ILE A 219 -3.12 11.15 7.49
C ILE A 219 -4.50 10.93 6.83
N ILE A 220 -4.81 9.73 6.35
CA ILE A 220 -6.13 9.39 5.76
C ILE A 220 -7.17 9.05 6.84
N LEU A 221 -6.78 8.33 7.89
CA LEU A 221 -7.71 7.91 8.95
C LEU A 221 -8.13 9.08 9.85
N ILE A 222 -7.25 10.03 10.13
CA ILE A 222 -7.55 11.21 10.95
C ILE A 222 -8.77 11.98 10.42
N PRO A 223 -8.83 12.44 9.15
CA PRO A 223 -9.98 13.18 8.65
C PRO A 223 -11.25 12.32 8.62
N ILE A 224 -11.14 11.02 8.32
CA ILE A 224 -12.29 10.11 8.36
C ILE A 224 -12.87 10.02 9.77
N ILE A 225 -12.03 9.79 10.78
CA ILE A 225 -12.44 9.73 12.18
C ILE A 225 -13.04 11.07 12.63
N LEU A 226 -12.43 12.20 12.25
CA LEU A 226 -12.96 13.53 12.56
C LEU A 226 -14.36 13.75 11.95
N ILE A 227 -14.58 13.35 10.70
CA ILE A 227 -15.91 13.43 10.06
C ILE A 227 -16.92 12.58 10.84
N PHE A 228 -16.57 11.33 11.18
CA PHE A 228 -17.45 10.46 11.96
C PHE A 228 -17.79 11.04 13.33
N VAL A 229 -16.80 11.60 14.05
CA VAL A 229 -17.02 12.24 15.35
C VAL A 229 -17.94 13.45 15.20
N ILE A 230 -17.70 14.33 14.22
CA ILE A 230 -18.55 15.51 13.98
C ILE A 230 -19.98 15.08 13.63
N SER A 231 -20.15 14.14 12.70
CA SER A 231 -21.47 13.62 12.31
C SER A 231 -22.21 13.00 13.49
N PHE A 232 -21.52 12.22 14.32
CA PHE A 232 -22.09 11.59 15.50
C PHE A 232 -22.46 12.62 16.58
N SER A 233 -21.61 13.62 16.81
CA SER A 233 -21.90 14.73 17.72
C SER A 233 -23.11 15.55 17.25
N VAL A 234 -23.22 15.86 15.96
CA VAL A 234 -24.39 16.55 15.39
C VAL A 234 -25.65 15.69 15.53
N PHE A 235 -25.57 14.38 15.31
CA PHE A 235 -26.70 13.47 15.49
C PHE A 235 -27.20 13.43 16.95
N ILE A 236 -26.28 13.35 17.92
CA ILE A 236 -26.61 13.44 19.35
C ILE A 236 -27.23 14.80 19.65
N LEU A 237 -26.60 15.90 19.22
CA LEU A 237 -27.13 17.25 19.45
C LEU A 237 -28.49 17.44 18.78
N TYR A 238 -28.75 16.90 17.59
CA TYR A 238 -30.06 16.99 16.94
C TYR A 238 -31.13 16.19 17.69
N LYS A 239 -30.78 14.99 18.19
CA LYS A 239 -31.69 14.12 18.94
C LYS A 239 -31.97 14.62 20.36
N PHE A 240 -30.99 15.25 21.01
CA PHE A 240 -31.04 15.67 22.41
C PHE A 240 -31.12 17.19 22.62
N SER A 241 -31.00 18.02 21.58
CA SER A 241 -31.34 19.44 21.65
C SER A 241 -32.86 19.59 21.58
N PRO A 242 -33.51 20.10 22.63
CA PRO A 242 -34.94 20.32 22.63
C PRO A 242 -35.25 21.60 21.84
N PHE A 243 -35.22 21.54 20.50
CA PHE A 243 -35.92 22.57 19.70
C PHE A 243 -37.46 22.46 19.82
N ARG A 244 -37.96 21.64 20.74
CA ARG A 244 -39.39 21.58 21.11
C ARG A 244 -39.79 22.51 22.26
N SER A 245 -38.93 23.43 22.72
CA SER A 245 -39.29 24.32 23.84
C SER A 245 -38.67 25.71 23.74
N LYS A 246 -39.14 26.53 22.76
CA LYS A 246 -39.40 27.99 22.93
C LYS A 246 -40.00 28.72 21.71
N LEU A 247 -40.72 28.03 20.83
CA LEU A 247 -41.72 28.65 19.95
C LEU A 247 -43.13 28.49 20.54
N GLN A 248 -43.29 28.80 21.83
CA GLN A 248 -44.61 29.10 22.37
C GLN A 248 -44.96 30.54 21.96
N SER A 249 -45.72 30.64 20.86
CA SER A 249 -46.77 31.62 20.61
C SER A 249 -46.86 32.81 21.58
N PRO A 250 -46.80 34.07 21.12
CA PRO A 250 -47.34 35.18 21.89
C PRO A 250 -48.84 34.93 22.11
N ARG A 251 -49.20 34.51 23.33
CA ARG A 251 -50.59 34.53 23.81
C ARG A 251 -51.18 35.90 23.47
N ARG A 252 -52.13 35.92 22.53
CA ARG A 252 -53.02 37.05 22.25
C ARG A 252 -53.65 37.53 23.58
N LYS A 253 -53.09 38.58 24.19
CA LYS A 253 -53.83 39.42 25.13
C LYS A 253 -54.80 40.26 24.31
N LYS A 254 -56.00 39.73 24.06
CA LYS A 254 -57.17 40.57 23.73
C LYS A 254 -57.70 41.14 25.04
N THR A 255 -57.31 42.36 25.37
CA THR A 255 -58.02 43.19 26.35
C THR A 255 -57.99 44.65 25.93
N LYS A 256 -59.13 45.11 25.42
CA LYS A 256 -59.67 46.48 25.38
C LYS A 256 -58.72 47.60 24.94
N MET A 257 -58.68 47.83 23.62
CA MET A 257 -58.49 49.18 23.07
C MET A 257 -59.33 49.35 21.78
N TYR A 258 -60.58 48.89 21.81
CA TYR A 258 -61.52 48.98 20.69
C TYR A 258 -62.59 50.07 20.88
N ASN A 259 -62.47 50.94 21.89
CA ASN A 259 -63.49 51.99 22.13
C ASN A 259 -62.96 53.43 21.96
N ASN A 260 -61.66 53.64 21.69
CA ASN A 260 -61.11 55.00 21.51
C ASN A 260 -60.89 55.42 20.05
N PHE A 261 -60.97 54.50 19.08
CA PHE A 261 -60.82 54.85 17.67
C PHE A 261 -62.16 55.25 17.02
N ASP A 262 -63.26 54.59 17.37
CA ASP A 262 -64.59 54.95 16.83
C ASP A 262 -65.07 56.32 17.36
N GLN A 263 -64.84 56.64 18.64
CA GLN A 263 -65.21 57.95 19.17
C GLN A 263 -64.41 59.12 18.55
N LYS A 264 -63.21 58.83 18.01
CA LYS A 264 -62.37 59.83 17.34
C LYS A 264 -62.67 59.97 15.85
N LEU A 265 -63.22 58.92 15.21
CA LEU A 265 -63.61 58.94 13.80
C LEU A 265 -65.02 59.55 13.60
N TYR A 266 -65.97 59.26 14.49
CA TYR A 266 -67.34 59.80 14.42
C TYR A 266 -67.41 61.32 14.71
N ASN A 267 -66.45 61.87 15.47
CA ASN A 267 -66.42 63.29 15.81
C ASN A 267 -65.68 64.17 14.78
N MET A 268 -65.03 63.58 13.76
CA MET A 268 -64.35 64.34 12.68
C MET A 268 -65.13 64.39 11.36
N GLN A 269 -66.24 63.65 11.22
CA GLN A 269 -66.97 63.54 9.95
C GLN A 269 -68.31 64.27 9.88
N ASN A 270 -68.70 65.04 10.90
CA ASN A 270 -69.96 65.80 10.90
C ASN A 270 -69.80 67.26 11.32
N THR A 271 -69.21 68.08 10.45
CA THR A 271 -69.62 69.50 10.30
C THR A 271 -69.74 69.85 8.81
N SER A 272 -70.93 70.31 8.46
CA SER A 272 -71.49 70.61 7.13
C SER A 272 -70.98 71.96 6.59
N LYS A 273 -71.05 72.30 5.29
CA LYS A 273 -72.26 72.42 4.43
C LYS A 273 -71.93 72.45 2.93
N TYR A 274 -72.76 71.71 2.17
CA TYR A 274 -73.35 71.91 0.82
C TYR A 274 -73.14 73.30 0.15
N VAL A 275 -72.99 73.49 -1.17
CA VAL A 275 -73.88 73.13 -2.32
C VAL A 275 -73.04 73.19 -3.63
N GLU A 276 -72.89 72.08 -4.37
CA GLU A 276 -73.50 71.74 -5.68
C GLU A 276 -73.01 72.49 -6.94
N GLY A 277 -72.40 71.74 -7.86
CA GLY A 277 -72.03 72.21 -9.21
C GLY A 277 -71.36 71.10 -10.03
N LYS A 278 -72.13 70.43 -10.90
CA LYS A 278 -71.70 69.38 -11.85
C LYS A 278 -70.50 69.83 -12.69
N SER A 279 -69.57 68.92 -12.98
CA SER A 279 -68.80 68.98 -14.23
C SER A 279 -69.05 67.73 -15.07
N ILE A 280 -69.44 67.97 -16.32
CA ILE A 280 -69.70 66.98 -17.36
C ILE A 280 -68.37 66.61 -18.02
N ASN A 281 -68.19 65.31 -18.18
CA ASN A 281 -67.19 64.60 -18.97
C ASN A 281 -66.79 65.33 -20.26
N LYS A 282 -65.49 65.58 -20.48
CA LYS A 282 -64.95 65.86 -21.82
C LYS A 282 -63.58 65.21 -22.02
N SER A 283 -63.61 64.20 -22.88
CA SER A 283 -62.51 63.51 -23.52
C SER A 283 -61.75 64.42 -24.48
N TYR A 284 -60.42 64.39 -24.46
CA TYR A 284 -59.62 64.75 -25.63
C TYR A 284 -58.41 63.81 -25.73
N ASN A 285 -58.25 63.23 -26.91
CA ASN A 285 -57.14 62.36 -27.32
C ASN A 285 -56.42 63.06 -28.50
N LEU A 286 -55.08 62.98 -28.50
CA LEU A 286 -54.15 63.02 -29.65
C LEU A 286 -53.99 64.40 -30.36
N SER A 287 -52.84 64.80 -30.94
CA SER A 287 -51.68 64.08 -31.49
C SER A 287 -50.47 65.03 -31.70
N TYR A 288 -49.32 64.43 -32.01
CA TYR A 288 -47.96 64.95 -32.17
C TYR A 288 -47.69 65.81 -33.43
N TYR A 289 -46.74 66.74 -33.28
CA TYR A 289 -45.91 67.44 -34.27
C TYR A 289 -44.76 66.50 -34.76
N SER A 290 -44.02 66.68 -35.86
CA SER A 290 -43.86 67.70 -36.90
C SER A 290 -43.09 67.08 -38.09
N GLU A 291 -43.34 67.64 -39.28
CA GLU A 291 -42.40 68.12 -40.31
C GLU A 291 -41.23 67.27 -40.85
N ALA A 292 -41.09 67.32 -42.17
CA ALA A 292 -39.84 67.15 -42.90
C ALA A 292 -39.52 68.46 -43.64
N TYR A 293 -38.32 69.00 -43.43
CA TYR A 293 -37.70 70.00 -44.30
C TYR A 293 -36.78 69.29 -45.30
N THR A 294 -36.79 69.76 -46.55
CA THR A 294 -35.54 70.00 -47.29
C THR A 294 -35.14 71.45 -47.07
#